data_AF-A0AAW8RCS3-F1
#
_entry.id   AF-A0AAW8RCS3-F1
#
_cell.length_a   1.000
_cell.length_b   1.000
_cell.length_c   1.000
_cell.angle_alpha   90.00
_cell.angle_beta   90.00
_cell.angle_gamma   90.00
#
_symmetry.space_group_name_H-M   'P 1'
#
loop_
_entity.id
_entity.type
_entity.pdbx_description
1 polymer ?
#
loop_
_entity_poly.entity_id
_entity_poly.type
_entity_poly.pdbx_seq_one_letter_code
_entity_poly.pdbx_strand_id
1 'polypeptide(L)'
;MTKIDETKQYKFSEIVRMVEDKELPVGTKVAASEITDYLLVAEGLNTNKLTSSDGDNIARFNFNIVFSRLWTIKLPKEDKYYLKAPDCFDRCYLNLELSSGVYFFDDSLNTGTSQTQFTQLEIDDMPFDINFFKKIKVED
;
A
#
# COMPACT_ATOMS: atom_id res chain seq x y z
N MET A 1 9.93 -8.72 -6.73
CA MET A 1 8.75 -8.58 -5.86
C MET A 1 7.54 -9.08 -6.64
N THR A 2 6.84 -10.10 -6.14
CA THR A 2 5.64 -10.65 -6.81
C THR A 2 4.54 -9.58 -6.76
N LYS A 3 4.00 -9.19 -7.93
CA LYS A 3 2.96 -8.18 -8.00
C LYS A 3 1.64 -8.79 -7.50
N ILE A 4 1.25 -8.44 -6.28
CA ILE A 4 -0.02 -8.91 -5.68
C ILE A 4 -1.18 -8.22 -6.40
N ASP A 5 -2.14 -9.01 -6.86
CA ASP A 5 -3.39 -8.52 -7.46
C ASP A 5 -4.48 -8.53 -6.38
N GLU A 6 -4.88 -7.35 -5.91
CA GLU A 6 -5.93 -7.18 -4.88
C GLU A 6 -7.35 -7.48 -5.40
N THR A 7 -7.54 -7.61 -6.72
CA THR A 7 -8.82 -7.99 -7.34
C THR A 7 -9.00 -9.51 -7.44
N LYS A 8 -7.89 -10.26 -7.36
CA LYS A 8 -7.88 -11.71 -7.41
C LYS A 8 -8.27 -12.33 -6.07
N GLN A 9 -8.91 -13.49 -6.14
CA GLN A 9 -9.11 -14.36 -4.98
C GLN A 9 -8.06 -15.49 -4.95
N TYR A 10 -7.59 -15.85 -3.76
CA TYR A 10 -6.50 -16.79 -3.50
C TYR A 10 -6.96 -17.92 -2.58
N LYS A 11 -6.35 -19.11 -2.71
CA LYS A 11 -6.50 -20.15 -1.69
C LYS A 11 -5.73 -19.75 -0.44
N PHE A 12 -6.22 -20.15 0.73
CA PHE A 12 -5.55 -19.84 1.98
C PHE A 12 -4.10 -20.35 2.04
N SER A 13 -3.83 -21.53 1.47
CA SER A 13 -2.47 -22.08 1.40
C SER A 13 -1.51 -21.25 0.55
N GLU A 14 -2.01 -20.57 -0.49
CA GLU A 14 -1.19 -19.63 -1.27
C GLU A 14 -0.82 -18.42 -0.41
N ILE A 15 -1.77 -17.90 0.37
CA ILE A 15 -1.54 -16.77 1.28
C ILE A 15 -0.54 -17.15 2.36
N VAL A 16 -0.68 -18.32 2.99
CA VAL A 16 0.28 -18.79 4.01
C VAL A 16 1.71 -18.80 3.45
N ARG A 17 1.90 -19.32 2.24
CA ARG A 17 3.21 -19.30 1.59
C ARG A 17 3.71 -17.87 1.34
N MET A 18 2.87 -16.98 0.82
CA MET A 18 3.25 -15.58 0.59
C MET A 18 3.63 -14.85 1.89
N VAL A 19 2.98 -15.19 3.01
CA VAL A 19 3.32 -14.66 4.34
C VAL A 19 4.66 -15.21 4.81
N GLU A 20 4.87 -16.52 4.70
CA GLU A 20 6.13 -17.17 5.11
C GLU A 20 7.34 -16.66 4.32
N ASP A 21 7.16 -16.49 3.00
CA ASP A 21 8.16 -15.98 2.06
C ASP A 21 8.35 -14.45 2.14
N LYS A 22 7.64 -13.76 3.04
CA LYS A 22 7.65 -12.30 3.21
C LYS A 22 7.30 -11.52 1.93
N GLU A 23 6.49 -12.11 1.06
CA GLU A 23 5.95 -11.44 -0.12
C GLU A 23 4.82 -10.46 0.22
N LEU A 24 4.11 -10.70 1.34
CA LEU A 24 3.10 -9.78 1.84
C LEU A 24 3.70 -8.83 2.90
N PRO A 25 3.56 -7.51 2.73
CA PRO A 25 4.02 -6.54 3.72
C PRO A 25 3.21 -6.64 5.01
N VAL A 26 3.84 -6.29 6.13
CA VAL A 26 3.19 -6.19 7.44
C VAL A 26 2.05 -5.18 7.36
N GLY A 27 0.92 -5.50 7.99
CA GLY A 27 -0.32 -4.70 7.93
C GLY A 27 -1.25 -5.09 6.78
N THR A 28 -0.85 -5.99 5.88
CA THR A 28 -1.74 -6.55 4.86
C THR A 28 -2.94 -7.24 5.50
N LYS A 29 -4.14 -6.94 5.00
CA LYS A 29 -5.40 -7.55 5.43
C LYS A 29 -5.76 -8.71 4.52
N VAL A 30 -6.14 -9.82 5.13
CA VAL A 30 -6.54 -11.05 4.45
C VAL A 30 -7.93 -11.43 4.93
N ALA A 31 -8.91 -11.48 4.04
CA ALA A 31 -10.30 -11.76 4.41
C ALA A 31 -10.90 -12.86 3.53
N ALA A 32 -11.68 -13.75 4.13
CA ALA A 32 -12.45 -14.72 3.37
C ALA A 32 -13.51 -13.96 2.56
N SER A 33 -13.70 -14.31 1.29
CA SER A 33 -14.70 -13.68 0.43
C SER A 33 -16.05 -13.63 1.17
N GLU A 34 -16.68 -12.45 1.19
CA GLU A 34 -17.98 -12.14 1.80
C GLU A 34 -18.01 -12.02 3.34
N ILE A 35 -16.87 -12.11 4.03
CA ILE A 35 -16.79 -11.90 5.48
C ILE A 35 -16.10 -10.56 5.78
N THR A 36 -16.63 -9.79 6.73
CA THR A 36 -16.08 -8.50 7.14
C THR A 36 -14.86 -8.62 8.04
N ASP A 37 -14.69 -9.77 8.68
CA ASP A 37 -13.56 -10.09 9.54
C ASP A 37 -12.31 -10.44 8.72
N TYR A 38 -11.14 -10.10 9.25
CA TYR A 38 -9.87 -10.23 8.53
C TYR A 38 -8.72 -10.63 9.46
N LEU A 39 -7.73 -11.28 8.86
CA LEU A 39 -6.42 -11.50 9.44
C LEU A 39 -5.45 -10.42 8.98
N LEU A 40 -4.50 -10.09 9.83
CA LEU A 40 -3.40 -9.18 9.56
C LEU A 40 -2.11 -9.95 9.41
N VAL A 41 -1.31 -9.58 8.41
CA VAL A 41 0.09 -9.98 8.34
C VAL A 41 0.86 -9.19 9.39
N ALA A 42 1.49 -9.90 10.33
CA ALA A 42 2.31 -9.34 11.39
C ALA A 42 3.72 -9.91 11.33
N GLU A 43 4.67 -9.14 11.86
CA GLU A 43 6.05 -9.61 11.99
C GLU A 43 6.15 -10.76 13.00
N GLY A 44 6.95 -11.76 12.65
CA GLY A 44 7.31 -12.87 13.52
C GLY A 44 8.82 -13.05 13.57
N LEU A 45 9.30 -13.87 14.52
CA LEU A 45 10.73 -14.02 14.80
C LEU A 45 11.56 -14.50 13.58
N ASN A 46 10.99 -15.36 12.72
CA ASN A 46 11.69 -15.94 11.57
C ASN A 46 10.96 -15.65 10.24
N THR A 47 9.63 -15.72 10.25
CA THR A 47 8.74 -15.44 9.13
C THR A 47 7.64 -14.48 9.58
N ASN A 48 6.93 -13.87 8.64
CA ASN A 48 5.69 -13.19 8.99
C ASN A 48 4.64 -14.24 9.42
N LYS A 49 3.60 -13.79 10.12
CA LYS A 49 2.49 -14.61 10.58
C LYS A 49 1.16 -13.92 10.31
N LEU A 50 0.08 -14.69 10.30
CA LEU A 50 -1.28 -14.15 10.31
C LEU A 50 -1.80 -14.08 11.75
N THR A 51 -2.34 -12.93 12.13
CA THR A 51 -2.95 -12.68 13.44
C THR A 51 -4.33 -12.05 13.26
N SER A 52 -5.25 -12.25 14.21
CA SER A 52 -6.45 -11.40 14.28
C SER A 52 -6.09 -9.98 14.72
N SER A 53 -7.02 -9.04 14.53
CA SER A 53 -6.91 -7.65 15.01
C SER A 53 -6.65 -7.55 16.51
N ASP A 54 -7.10 -8.54 17.28
CA ASP A 54 -7.05 -8.54 18.75
C ASP A 54 -5.79 -9.26 19.27
N GLY A 55 -4.88 -9.68 18.38
CA GLY A 55 -3.63 -10.36 18.71
C GLY A 55 -3.74 -11.87 18.90
N ASP A 56 -4.95 -12.44 18.77
CA ASP A 56 -5.20 -13.87 18.96
C ASP A 56 -5.29 -14.66 17.64
N ASN A 57 -4.97 -15.96 17.71
CA ASN A 57 -4.70 -16.85 16.57
C ASN A 57 -5.86 -17.01 15.55
N ILE A 58 -5.50 -17.54 14.36
CA ILE A 58 -6.38 -18.02 13.26
C ILE A 58 -7.58 -18.87 13.73
N ALA A 59 -7.53 -19.41 14.95
CA ALA A 59 -8.55 -20.24 15.58
C ALA A 59 -9.97 -19.63 15.61
N ARG A 60 -10.13 -18.32 15.42
CA ARG A 60 -11.45 -17.68 15.25
C ARG A 60 -12.15 -18.07 13.94
N PHE A 61 -11.40 -18.40 12.89
CA PHE A 61 -11.98 -18.92 11.65
C PHE A 61 -12.18 -20.43 11.77
N ASN A 62 -13.41 -20.89 11.53
CA ASN A 62 -13.68 -22.32 11.38
C ASN A 62 -12.81 -22.88 10.23
N PHE A 63 -12.12 -24.01 10.46
CA PHE A 63 -11.27 -24.64 9.44
C PHE A 63 -12.00 -24.91 8.12
N ASN A 64 -13.30 -25.19 8.15
CA ASN A 64 -14.10 -25.29 6.94
C ASN A 64 -14.08 -23.98 6.15
N ILE A 65 -14.19 -22.82 6.80
CA ILE A 65 -14.10 -21.51 6.14
C ILE A 65 -12.68 -21.31 5.57
N VAL A 66 -11.65 -21.64 6.34
CA VAL A 66 -10.24 -21.51 5.95
C VAL A 66 -9.93 -22.26 4.65
N PHE A 67 -10.36 -23.52 4.55
CA PHE A 67 -9.97 -24.37 3.42
C PHE A 67 -10.99 -24.44 2.29
N SER A 68 -12.27 -24.15 2.52
CA SER A 68 -13.30 -24.21 1.47
C SER A 68 -13.52 -22.88 0.72
N ARG A 69 -13.15 -21.75 1.32
CA ARG A 69 -13.34 -20.44 0.71
C ARG A 69 -12.08 -19.92 0.04
N LEU A 70 -12.31 -19.06 -0.95
CA LEU A 70 -11.28 -18.19 -1.47
C LEU A 70 -11.19 -16.91 -0.64
N TRP A 71 -9.99 -16.34 -0.62
CA TRP A 71 -9.60 -15.24 0.23
C TRP A 71 -9.15 -14.06 -0.62
N THR A 72 -9.39 -12.86 -0.13
CA THR A 72 -8.98 -11.61 -0.75
C THR A 72 -7.85 -11.00 0.06
N ILE A 73 -6.96 -10.29 -0.63
CA ILE A 73 -5.83 -9.59 -0.05
C ILE A 73 -6.07 -8.10 -0.27
N LYS A 74 -5.92 -7.31 0.80
CA LYS A 74 -5.85 -5.85 0.74
C LYS A 74 -4.53 -5.40 1.37
N LEU A 75 -3.66 -4.85 0.55
CA LEU A 75 -2.40 -4.29 0.99
C LEU A 75 -2.65 -3.10 1.92
N PRO A 76 -1.73 -2.81 2.86
CA PRO A 76 -1.81 -1.58 3.62
C PRO A 76 -1.81 -0.40 2.65
N LYS A 77 -2.68 0.59 2.89
CA LYS A 77 -2.60 1.84 2.16
C LYS A 77 -1.22 2.44 2.44
N GLU A 78 -0.45 2.68 1.39
CA GLU A 78 0.80 3.42 1.52
C GLU A 78 0.47 4.89 1.79
N ASP A 79 1.20 5.48 2.74
CA ASP A 79 1.15 6.92 2.94
C ASP A 79 1.55 7.62 1.64
N LYS A 80 0.72 8.56 1.22
CA LYS A 80 0.95 9.38 0.04
C LYS A 80 1.26 10.82 0.44
N TYR A 81 2.08 11.46 -0.38
CA TYR A 81 2.54 12.82 -0.13
C TYR A 81 2.43 13.67 -1.39
N TYR A 82 2.07 14.93 -1.20
CA TYR A 82 2.37 15.99 -2.15
C TYR A 82 3.77 16.52 -1.87
N LEU A 83 4.56 16.75 -2.92
CA LEU A 83 5.87 17.36 -2.83
C LEU A 83 5.76 18.84 -3.19
N LYS A 84 5.96 19.71 -2.19
CA LYS A 84 5.84 21.16 -2.34
C LYS A 84 7.22 21.83 -2.26
N ALA A 85 7.62 22.56 -3.30
CA ALA A 85 8.77 23.45 -3.30
C ALA A 85 8.57 24.61 -2.29
N PRO A 86 9.65 25.32 -1.92
CA PRO A 86 9.54 26.51 -1.08
C PRO A 86 8.58 27.56 -1.64
N ASP A 87 7.99 28.37 -0.76
CA ASP A 87 6.95 29.35 -1.12
C ASP A 87 7.44 30.50 -2.04
N CYS A 88 8.74 30.56 -2.35
CA CYS A 88 9.28 31.50 -3.32
C CYS A 88 9.03 31.11 -4.80
N PHE A 89 8.42 29.95 -5.05
CA PHE A 89 8.05 29.48 -6.39
C PHE A 89 6.55 29.66 -6.63
N ASP A 90 6.17 30.30 -7.75
CA ASP A 90 4.77 30.51 -8.14
C ASP A 90 4.02 29.18 -8.37
N ARG A 91 4.71 28.19 -8.94
CA ARG A 91 4.23 26.82 -9.11
C ARG A 91 5.05 25.92 -8.22
N CYS A 92 4.45 25.50 -7.11
CA CYS A 92 5.21 24.88 -6.03
C CYS A 92 4.95 23.38 -5.90
N TYR A 93 4.01 22.76 -6.61
CA TYR A 93 3.79 21.31 -6.50
C TYR A 93 4.48 20.54 -7.62
N LEU A 94 5.23 19.51 -7.24
CA LEU A 94 5.80 18.56 -8.18
C LEU A 94 4.70 17.63 -8.71
N ASN A 95 4.70 17.42 -10.02
CA ASN A 95 3.77 16.56 -10.75
C ASN A 95 4.53 15.64 -11.70
N LEU A 96 3.90 14.53 -12.06
CA LEU A 96 4.41 13.58 -13.05
C LEU A 96 3.41 13.44 -14.20
N GLU A 97 3.87 13.75 -15.41
CA GLU A 97 3.10 13.45 -16.62
C GLU A 97 3.28 11.97 -16.97
N LEU A 98 2.26 11.15 -16.72
CA LEU A 98 2.34 9.69 -16.87
C LEU A 98 2.63 9.22 -18.30
N SER A 99 2.24 9.99 -19.32
CA SER A 99 2.45 9.63 -20.73
C SER A 99 3.90 9.78 -21.17
N SER A 100 4.62 10.76 -20.60
CA SER A 100 5.99 11.10 -20.98
C SER A 100 7.02 10.71 -19.90
N GLY A 101 6.57 10.42 -18.68
CA GLY A 101 7.42 10.20 -17.52
C GLY A 101 8.15 11.46 -17.04
N VAL A 102 7.73 12.64 -17.48
CA VAL A 102 8.40 13.90 -17.19
C VAL A 102 7.83 14.54 -15.92
N TYR A 103 8.72 14.96 -15.03
CA TYR A 103 8.37 15.73 -13.84
C TYR A 103 8.27 17.22 -14.16
N PHE A 104 7.26 17.88 -13.62
CA PHE A 104 7.04 19.32 -13.82
C PHE A 104 6.44 20.00 -12.59
N PHE A 105 6.56 21.32 -12.52
CA PHE A 105 5.95 22.13 -11.47
C PHE A 105 4.62 22.72 -11.92
N ASP A 106 3.60 22.58 -11.07
CA ASP A 106 2.31 23.23 -11.28
C ASP A 106 1.73 23.78 -9.97
N ASP A 107 0.74 24.66 -10.10
CA ASP A 107 -0.02 25.18 -8.98
C ASP A 107 -1.21 24.27 -8.60
N SER A 108 -1.77 24.50 -7.42
CA SER A 108 -2.86 23.70 -6.86
C SER A 108 -4.24 24.03 -7.45
N LEU A 109 -4.34 24.79 -8.55
CA LEU A 109 -5.63 25.20 -9.10
C LEU A 109 -6.27 24.08 -9.93
N ASN A 110 -6.74 23.07 -9.21
CA ASN A 110 -8.07 22.46 -9.37
C ASN A 110 -8.52 22.13 -10.80
N THR A 111 -7.63 21.54 -11.58
CA THR A 111 -8.02 20.71 -12.72
C THR A 111 -7.50 19.32 -12.39
N GLY A 112 -8.29 18.28 -12.60
CA GLY A 112 -8.00 16.89 -12.19
C GLY A 112 -6.75 16.24 -12.81
N THR A 113 -5.81 17.04 -13.29
CA THR A 113 -4.54 16.74 -13.94
C THR A 113 -3.32 17.17 -13.11
N SER A 114 -3.49 17.96 -12.06
CA SER A 114 -2.39 18.52 -11.26
C SER A 114 -2.60 18.23 -9.77
N GLN A 115 -1.50 17.86 -9.09
CA GLN A 115 -1.31 17.23 -7.76
C GLN A 115 -1.10 15.71 -7.79
N THR A 116 -0.03 15.26 -8.45
CA THR A 116 0.43 13.88 -8.32
C THR A 116 0.73 13.55 -6.86
N GLN A 117 0.19 12.43 -6.39
CA GLN A 117 0.45 11.89 -5.07
C GLN A 117 1.53 10.82 -5.18
N PHE A 118 2.59 10.95 -4.39
CA PHE A 118 3.71 10.02 -4.41
C PHE A 118 3.80 9.22 -3.13
N THR A 119 4.13 7.93 -3.23
CA THR A 119 4.48 7.10 -2.07
C THR A 119 5.92 7.37 -1.64
N GLN A 120 6.31 6.98 -0.43
CA GLN A 120 7.69 7.18 0.01
C GLN A 120 8.70 6.48 -0.89
N LEU A 121 8.36 5.28 -1.40
CA LEU A 121 9.20 4.54 -2.33
C LEU A 121 9.40 5.30 -3.65
N GLU A 122 8.32 5.81 -4.25
CA GLU A 122 8.39 6.62 -5.47
C GLU A 122 9.23 7.88 -5.28
N ILE A 123 9.17 8.47 -4.08
CA ILE A 123 9.99 9.62 -3.69
C ILE A 123 11.47 9.24 -3.56
N ASP A 124 11.79 8.11 -2.93
CA ASP A 124 13.16 7.65 -2.74
C ASP A 124 13.82 7.23 -4.08
N ASP A 125 13.02 6.80 -5.05
CA ASP A 125 13.45 6.41 -6.39
C ASP A 125 13.56 7.59 -7.39
N MET A 126 13.26 8.83 -6.97
CA MET A 126 13.32 9.99 -7.87
C MET A 126 14.75 10.26 -8.36
N PRO A 127 14.94 10.66 -9.63
CA PRO A 127 16.27 10.86 -10.22
C PRO A 127 16.92 12.20 -9.82
N PHE A 128 16.40 12.90 -8.81
CA PHE A 128 16.87 14.21 -8.35
C PHE A 128 16.72 14.35 -6.83
N ASP A 129 17.41 15.33 -6.27
CA ASP A 129 17.38 15.57 -4.82
C ASP A 129 16.00 16.07 -4.36
N ILE A 130 15.35 15.25 -3.54
CA ILE A 130 14.03 15.50 -2.99
C ILE A 130 14.04 16.31 -1.69
N ASN A 131 15.20 16.52 -1.06
CA ASN A 131 15.31 17.24 0.22
C ASN A 131 14.88 18.71 0.11
N PHE A 132 14.85 19.22 -1.11
CA PHE A 132 14.34 20.54 -1.44
C PHE A 132 12.81 20.67 -1.21
N PHE A 133 12.07 19.56 -1.26
CA PHE A 133 10.61 19.57 -1.14
C PHE A 133 10.14 19.36 0.30
N LYS A 134 9.14 20.14 0.69
CA LYS A 134 8.29 19.82 1.83
C LYS A 134 7.33 18.71 1.45
N LYS A 135 7.38 17.61 2.19
CA LYS A 135 6.39 16.52 2.12
C LYS A 135 5.13 16.94 2.85
N ILE A 136 3.99 16.98 2.15
CA ILE A 136 2.66 17.22 2.73
C ILE A 136 1.90 15.91 2.65
N LYS A 137 1.63 15.30 3.80
CA LYS A 137 0.88 14.04 3.87
C LYS A 137 -0.54 14.26 3.35
N VAL A 138 -1.00 13.36 2.49
CA VAL A 138 -2.39 13.32 2.02
C VAL A 138 -3.22 12.68 3.14
N GLU A 139 -4.22 13.40 3.64
CA GLU A 139 -5.22 12.82 4.54
C GLU A 139 -6.31 12.13 3.70
N ASP A 140 -6.67 10.90 4.10
CA ASP A 140 -7.71 10.06 3.49
C ASP A 140 -9.13 10.61 3.70
#